data_AF-A0A1I6TJY7-F1
#
_entry.id   AF-A0A1I6TJY7-F1
#
_cell.length_a   1.000
_cell.length_b   1.000
_cell.length_c   1.000
_cell.angle_alpha   90.00
_cell.angle_beta   90.00
_cell.angle_gamma   90.00
#
_symmetry.space_group_name_H-M   'P 1'
#
loop_
_entity.id
_entity.type
_entity.pdbx_description
1 polymer ?
#
loop_
_entity_poly.entity_id
_entity_poly.type
_entity_poly.pdbx_seq_one_letter_code
_entity_poly.pdbx_strand_id
1 'polypeptide(L)'
;MPLDLWLTFVAASVALLLIPGPTVLLVLSYALSKGRSVALASAAGVALGDFTAMSLSLAGLGALVLASATAFTVLKWIGALYLVWMGVKLLRSAPGSGLSMPRAEVTPRGVFGHAAAVTALNPKSIAFFIAFVPQFVDTGAPLLPQFALLVATFVTLAALNVLAYALAADRLRVLIGRPSVLAWLTRAGGAALIAMGALTATLRRAA
;
A
#
# COMPACT_ATOMS: atom_id res chain seq x y z
N MET A 1 19.56 11.63 0.59
CA MET A 1 18.65 11.13 -0.46
C MET A 1 18.43 12.23 -1.49
N PRO A 2 18.75 11.99 -2.78
CA PRO A 2 18.47 12.92 -3.87
C PRO A 2 16.97 13.23 -4.03
N LEU A 3 16.63 14.45 -4.47
CA LEU A 3 15.23 14.90 -4.59
C LEU A 3 14.46 14.14 -5.67
N ASP A 4 15.09 13.87 -6.80
CA ASP A 4 14.57 13.07 -7.92
C ASP A 4 14.22 11.64 -7.48
N LEU A 5 15.07 11.01 -6.67
CA LEU A 5 14.81 9.69 -6.10
C LEU A 5 13.57 9.73 -5.19
N TRP A 6 13.41 10.80 -4.40
CA TRP A 6 12.29 10.95 -3.47
C TRP A 6 10.98 11.23 -4.21
N LEU A 7 11.02 12.07 -5.25
CA LEU A 7 9.86 12.31 -6.12
C LEU A 7 9.42 11.04 -6.85
N THR A 8 10.38 10.20 -7.29
CA THR A 8 10.06 8.91 -7.92
C THR A 8 9.39 7.97 -6.91
N PHE A 9 9.84 7.96 -5.65
CA PHE A 9 9.18 7.21 -4.58
C PHE A 9 7.75 7.71 -4.30
N VAL A 10 7.55 9.03 -4.27
CA VAL A 10 6.22 9.64 -4.10
C VAL A 10 5.29 9.21 -5.23
N ALA A 11 5.74 9.30 -6.48
CA ALA A 11 4.96 8.89 -7.64
C ALA A 11 4.56 7.40 -7.59
N ALA A 12 5.50 6.53 -7.25
CA ALA A 12 5.24 5.11 -7.07
C ALA A 12 4.25 4.82 -5.93
N SER A 13 4.40 5.51 -4.80
CA SER A 13 3.52 5.37 -3.65
C SER A 13 2.09 5.81 -3.99
N VAL A 14 1.93 6.94 -4.68
CA VAL A 14 0.62 7.41 -5.17
C VAL A 14 0.00 6.39 -6.11
N ALA A 15 0.77 5.86 -7.07
CA ALA A 15 0.30 4.85 -8.00
C ALA A 15 -0.22 3.60 -7.26
N LEU A 16 0.49 3.12 -6.23
CA LEU A 16 0.08 1.97 -5.42
C LEU A 16 -1.18 2.25 -4.58
N LEU A 17 -1.25 3.42 -3.96
CA LEU A 17 -2.33 3.82 -3.05
C LEU A 17 -3.64 4.10 -3.79
N LEU A 18 -3.58 4.57 -5.04
CA LEU A 18 -4.76 4.77 -5.87
C LEU A 18 -5.47 3.45 -6.23
N ILE A 19 -4.77 2.31 -6.18
CA ILE A 19 -5.33 0.99 -6.49
C ILE A 19 -6.25 0.56 -5.34
N PRO A 20 -7.58 0.52 -5.53
CA PRO A 20 -8.51 0.12 -4.47
C PRO A 20 -8.25 -1.34 -4.09
N GLY A 21 -7.71 -1.53 -2.89
CA GLY A 21 -7.46 -2.84 -2.28
C GLY A 21 -8.38 -3.11 -1.09
N PRO A 22 -8.16 -4.20 -0.35
CA PRO A 22 -8.97 -4.58 0.80
C PRO A 22 -9.11 -3.44 1.83
N THR A 23 -8.03 -2.71 2.11
CA THR A 23 -8.02 -1.56 3.03
C THR A 23 -8.95 -0.44 2.58
N VAL A 24 -8.87 0.00 1.32
CA VAL A 24 -9.71 1.08 0.79
C VAL A 24 -11.18 0.66 0.76
N LEU A 25 -11.48 -0.59 0.38
CA LEU A 25 -12.84 -1.12 0.39
C LEU A 25 -13.41 -1.19 1.81
N LEU A 26 -12.61 -1.60 2.79
CA LEU A 26 -12.99 -1.60 4.21
C LEU A 26 -13.34 -0.20 4.71
N VAL A 27 -12.50 0.79 4.41
CA VAL A 27 -12.74 2.20 4.78
C VAL A 27 -14.02 2.70 4.11
N LEU A 28 -14.22 2.43 2.82
CA LEU A 28 -15.44 2.82 2.11
C LEU A 28 -16.68 2.22 2.76
N SER A 29 -16.65 0.93 3.13
CA SER A 29 -17.74 0.28 3.86
C SER A 29 -18.05 0.96 5.21
N TYR A 30 -17.02 1.39 5.95
CA TYR A 30 -17.19 2.10 7.23
C TYR A 30 -17.70 3.53 7.05
N ALA A 31 -17.13 4.28 6.10
CA ALA A 31 -17.48 5.67 5.81
C ALA A 31 -18.94 5.81 5.37
N LEU A 32 -19.43 4.89 4.52
CA LEU A 32 -20.81 4.85 4.05
C LEU A 32 -21.82 4.48 5.16
N SER A 33 -21.38 3.80 6.22
CA SER A 33 -22.29 3.19 7.20
C SER A 33 -22.39 3.93 8.52
N LYS A 34 -21.36 4.69 8.93
CA LYS A 34 -21.20 5.08 10.35
C LYS A 34 -20.65 6.51 10.60
N GLY A 35 -20.61 7.37 9.58
CA GLY A 35 -20.31 8.80 9.74
C GLY A 35 -18.83 9.18 9.99
N ARG A 36 -18.58 10.47 10.25
CA ARG A 36 -17.24 11.08 10.26
C ARG A 36 -16.28 10.54 11.33
N SER A 37 -16.77 10.23 12.52
CA SER A 37 -15.93 9.73 13.62
C SER A 37 -15.34 8.35 13.30
N VAL A 38 -16.12 7.49 12.67
CA VAL A 38 -15.69 6.17 12.22
C VAL A 38 -14.75 6.27 11.01
N ALA A 39 -14.99 7.21 10.09
CA ALA A 39 -14.06 7.52 9.01
C ALA A 39 -12.67 7.95 9.54
N LEU A 40 -12.62 8.88 10.50
CA LEU A 40 -11.36 9.32 11.11
C LEU A 40 -10.64 8.19 11.86
N ALA A 41 -11.39 7.39 12.61
CA ALA A 41 -10.82 6.23 13.30
C ALA A 41 -10.25 5.19 12.32
N SER A 42 -10.91 4.97 11.18
CA SER A 42 -10.39 4.11 10.12
C SER A 42 -9.11 4.67 9.50
N ALA A 43 -9.06 5.97 9.20
CA ALA A 43 -7.86 6.61 8.64
C ALA A 43 -6.67 6.54 9.59
N ALA A 44 -6.89 6.79 10.89
CA ALA A 44 -5.86 6.65 11.91
C ALA A 44 -5.39 5.19 12.06
N GLY A 45 -6.32 4.24 11.96
CA GLY A 45 -5.99 2.81 11.97
C GLY A 45 -5.14 2.41 10.79
N VAL A 46 -5.50 2.84 9.57
CA VAL A 46 -4.69 2.60 8.36
C VAL A 46 -3.30 3.21 8.50
N ALA A 47 -3.20 4.47 8.96
CA ALA A 47 -1.92 5.12 9.16
C ALA A 47 -1.01 4.35 10.12
N LEU A 48 -1.56 3.86 11.24
CA LEU A 48 -0.82 3.00 12.18
C LEU A 48 -0.40 1.68 11.52
N GLY A 49 -1.31 1.02 10.79
CA GLY A 49 -1.03 -0.24 10.14
C GLY A 49 0.07 -0.14 9.07
N ASP A 50 0.01 0.88 8.21
CA ASP A 50 1.05 1.15 7.21
C ASP A 50 2.38 1.54 7.86
N PHE A 51 2.35 2.36 8.93
CA PHE A 51 3.54 2.70 9.70
C PHE A 51 4.21 1.43 10.26
N THR A 52 3.43 0.55 10.90
CA THR A 52 3.95 -0.71 11.45
C THR A 52 4.49 -1.63 10.37
N ALA A 53 3.72 -1.89 9.31
CA ALA A 53 4.14 -2.79 8.23
C ALA A 53 5.41 -2.30 7.53
N MET A 54 5.46 -1.01 7.17
CA MET A 54 6.61 -0.45 6.46
C MET A 54 7.85 -0.39 7.36
N SER A 55 7.69 0.03 8.62
CA SER A 55 8.82 0.09 9.56
C SER A 55 9.40 -1.30 9.82
N LEU A 56 8.56 -2.31 10.06
CA LEU A 56 9.02 -3.69 10.24
C LEU A 56 9.66 -4.26 8.98
N SER A 57 9.10 -3.97 7.81
CA SER A 57 9.66 -4.41 6.53
C SER A 57 11.04 -3.83 6.30
N LEU A 58 11.22 -2.52 6.53
CA LEU A 58 12.51 -1.84 6.37
C LEU A 58 13.53 -2.22 7.44
N ALA A 59 13.10 -2.40 8.69
CA ALA A 59 13.98 -2.90 9.76
C ALA A 59 14.46 -4.33 9.48
N GLY A 60 13.54 -5.21 9.08
CA GLY A 60 13.86 -6.58 8.69
C GLY A 60 14.77 -6.65 7.46
N LEU A 61 14.53 -5.79 6.46
CA LEU A 61 15.42 -5.62 5.31
C LEU A 61 16.81 -5.14 5.72
N GLY A 62 16.90 -4.12 6.58
CA GLY A 62 18.17 -3.61 7.09
C GLY A 62 18.99 -4.70 7.78
N ALA A 63 18.35 -5.48 8.67
CA ALA A 63 18.97 -6.62 9.31
C ALA A 63 19.41 -7.70 8.30
N LEU A 64 18.58 -7.98 7.29
CA LEU A 64 18.88 -8.97 6.26
C LEU A 64 20.05 -8.55 5.36
N VAL A 65 20.15 -7.27 5.02
CA VAL A 65 21.27 -6.71 4.24
C VAL A 65 22.58 -6.85 5.00
N LEU A 66 22.57 -6.61 6.32
CA LEU A 66 23.75 -6.78 7.17
C LEU A 66 24.12 -8.26 7.37
N ALA A 67 23.14 -9.17 7.34
CA ALA A 67 23.37 -10.60 7.57
C ALA A 67 23.74 -11.38 6.31
N SER A 68 23.08 -11.16 5.16
CA SER A 68 23.29 -11.95 3.94
C SER A 68 22.79 -11.26 2.65
N ALA A 69 23.73 -10.95 1.75
CA ALA A 69 23.42 -10.46 0.41
C ALA A 69 22.62 -11.47 -0.43
N THR A 70 22.85 -12.77 -0.26
CA THR A 70 22.12 -13.83 -0.95
C THR A 70 20.67 -13.88 -0.48
N ALA A 71 20.42 -13.85 0.83
CA ALA A 71 19.07 -13.87 1.38
C ALA A 71 18.27 -12.63 0.96
N PHE A 72 18.89 -11.45 0.96
CA PHE A 72 18.30 -10.23 0.41
C PHE A 72 17.91 -10.40 -1.06
N THR A 73 18.80 -10.97 -1.88
CA THR A 73 18.55 -11.17 -3.31
C THR A 73 17.39 -12.14 -3.55
N VAL A 74 17.32 -13.24 -2.80
CA VAL A 74 16.21 -14.19 -2.86
C VAL A 74 14.90 -13.51 -2.46
N LEU A 75 14.88 -12.77 -1.35
CA LEU A 75 13.70 -12.05 -0.88
C LEU A 75 13.23 -11.00 -1.89
N LYS A 76 14.16 -10.27 -2.51
CA LYS A 76 13.89 -9.32 -3.59
C LYS A 76 13.18 -10.00 -4.78
N TRP A 77 13.68 -11.15 -5.23
CA TRP A 77 13.06 -11.91 -6.32
C TRP A 77 11.68 -12.45 -5.97
N ILE A 78 11.51 -12.97 -4.75
CA ILE A 78 10.21 -13.41 -4.24
C ILE A 78 9.21 -12.26 -4.26
N GLY A 79 9.60 -11.10 -3.73
CA GLY A 79 8.76 -9.91 -3.72
C GLY A 79 8.41 -9.42 -5.13
N ALA A 80 9.38 -9.40 -6.05
CA ALA A 80 9.15 -9.04 -7.45
C ALA A 80 8.14 -9.96 -8.13
N LEU A 81 8.33 -11.28 -8.00
CA LEU A 81 7.42 -12.28 -8.55
C LEU A 81 6.02 -12.16 -7.95
N TYR A 82 5.94 -11.88 -6.64
CA TYR A 82 4.67 -11.66 -5.95
C TYR A 82 3.92 -10.43 -6.47
N LEU A 83 4.63 -9.31 -6.72
CA LEU A 83 4.04 -8.11 -7.33
C LEU A 83 3.51 -8.40 -8.73
N VAL A 84 4.27 -9.11 -9.57
CA VAL A 84 3.83 -9.53 -10.90
C VAL A 84 2.60 -10.43 -10.82
N TRP A 85 2.64 -11.46 -9.97
CA TRP A 85 1.52 -12.37 -9.77
C TRP A 85 0.25 -11.64 -9.33
N MET A 86 0.37 -10.72 -8.36
CA MET A 86 -0.75 -9.92 -7.88
C MET A 86 -1.27 -8.98 -8.96
N GLY A 87 -0.40 -8.37 -9.75
CA GLY A 87 -0.80 -7.53 -10.87
C GLY A 87 -1.54 -8.32 -11.97
N VAL A 88 -1.07 -9.52 -12.31
CA VAL A 88 -1.76 -10.45 -13.23
C VAL A 88 -3.11 -10.87 -12.65
N LYS A 89 -3.19 -11.15 -11.35
CA LYS A 89 -4.45 -11.47 -10.67
C LYS A 89 -5.45 -10.32 -10.81
N LEU A 90 -5.03 -9.07 -10.61
CA LEU A 90 -5.89 -7.90 -10.80
C LEU A 90 -6.35 -7.73 -12.25
N LEU A 91 -5.47 -7.94 -13.23
CA LEU A 91 -5.85 -7.90 -14.66
C LEU A 91 -6.89 -8.97 -15.03
N ARG A 92 -6.84 -10.14 -14.40
CA ARG A 92 -7.75 -11.27 -14.63
C ARG A 92 -9.00 -11.25 -13.76
N SER A 93 -9.09 -10.34 -12.79
CA SER A 93 -10.23 -10.26 -11.88
C SER A 93 -11.46 -9.70 -12.61
N ALA A 94 -12.60 -10.39 -12.52
CA ALA A 94 -13.89 -9.81 -12.88
C ALA A 94 -14.28 -8.74 -11.83
N PRO A 95 -14.85 -7.58 -12.23
CA PRO A 95 -15.27 -6.56 -11.26
C PRO A 95 -16.47 -7.11 -10.47
N GLY A 96 -16.24 -7.65 -9.26
CA GLY A 96 -17.31 -8.41 -8.61
C GLY A 96 -17.24 -8.66 -7.10
N SER A 97 -16.15 -8.37 -6.38
CA SER A 97 -16.23 -8.40 -4.92
C SER A 97 -16.90 -7.11 -4.44
N GLY A 98 -18.23 -7.14 -4.33
CA GLY A 98 -19.01 -6.05 -3.76
C GLY A 98 -18.50 -5.65 -2.37
N LEU A 99 -18.85 -4.43 -1.96
CA LEU A 99 -18.59 -3.95 -0.60
C LEU A 99 -19.33 -4.85 0.39
N SER A 100 -18.62 -5.76 1.06
CA SER A 100 -19.18 -6.49 2.20
C SER A 100 -19.31 -5.51 3.36
N MET A 101 -20.56 -5.13 3.66
CA MET A 101 -20.86 -4.25 4.78
C MET A 101 -20.69 -5.02 6.09
N PRO A 102 -19.89 -4.52 7.04
CA PRO A 102 -19.80 -5.11 8.38
C PRO A 102 -21.19 -5.12 9.03
N ARG A 103 -21.70 -6.31 9.38
CA ARG A 103 -23.06 -6.51 9.92
C ARG A 103 -23.21 -6.09 11.40
N ALA A 104 -22.13 -5.81 12.11
CA ALA A 104 -22.15 -5.50 13.55
C ALA A 104 -22.22 -4.00 13.84
N GLU A 105 -22.69 -3.62 15.03
CA GLU A 105 -22.47 -2.28 15.58
C GLU A 105 -20.97 -2.09 15.85
N VAL A 106 -20.36 -1.14 15.15
CA VAL A 106 -18.91 -0.94 15.19
C VAL A 106 -18.61 0.38 15.87
N THR A 107 -17.85 0.33 16.96
CA THR A 107 -17.38 1.52 17.66
C THR A 107 -16.15 2.10 16.93
N PRO A 108 -15.88 3.42 17.02
CA PRO A 108 -14.68 4.01 16.43
C PRO A 108 -13.39 3.31 16.87
N ARG A 109 -13.29 2.92 18.15
CA ARG A 109 -12.13 2.15 18.66
C ARG A 109 -12.00 0.78 18.01
N GLY A 110 -13.10 0.05 17.82
CA GLY A 110 -13.10 -1.24 17.12
C GLY A 110 -12.68 -1.10 15.66
N VAL A 111 -13.17 -0.05 14.98
CA VAL A 111 -12.78 0.26 13.59
C VAL A 111 -11.30 0.58 13.48
N PHE A 112 -10.77 1.40 14.40
CA PHE A 112 -9.34 1.73 14.43
C PHE A 112 -8.47 0.48 14.51
N GLY A 113 -8.74 -0.41 15.48
CA GLY A 113 -7.95 -1.64 15.66
C GLY A 113 -8.07 -2.59 14.47
N HIS A 114 -9.28 -2.74 13.92
CA HIS A 114 -9.51 -3.59 12.75
C HIS A 114 -8.79 -3.05 11.50
N ALA A 115 -8.90 -1.74 11.23
CA ALA A 115 -8.22 -1.10 10.11
C ALA A 115 -6.69 -1.20 10.24
N ALA A 116 -6.15 -1.02 11.45
CA ALA A 116 -4.73 -1.19 11.73
C ALA A 116 -4.26 -2.61 11.44
N ALA A 117 -4.96 -3.62 11.94
CA ALA A 117 -4.59 -5.03 11.72
C ALA A 117 -4.67 -5.43 10.24
N VAL A 118 -5.77 -5.09 9.56
CA VAL A 118 -5.96 -5.42 8.13
C VAL A 118 -4.91 -4.73 7.26
N THR A 119 -4.55 -3.49 7.58
CA THR A 119 -3.53 -2.75 6.84
C THR A 119 -2.13 -3.27 7.13
N ALA A 120 -1.79 -3.51 8.40
CA ALA A 120 -0.48 -4.02 8.79
C ALA A 120 -0.19 -5.40 8.17
N LEU A 121 -1.22 -6.22 8.00
CA LEU A 121 -1.13 -7.56 7.42
C LEU A 121 -1.44 -7.59 5.92
N ASN A 122 -1.52 -6.42 5.26
CA ASN A 122 -1.87 -6.35 3.85
C ASN A 122 -0.70 -6.86 2.99
N PRO A 123 -0.83 -8.03 2.33
CA PRO A 123 0.27 -8.62 1.60
C PRO A 123 0.66 -7.78 0.37
N LYS A 124 -0.24 -6.93 -0.16
CA LYS A 124 0.07 -5.97 -1.23
C LYS A 124 1.11 -4.96 -0.75
N SER A 125 0.84 -4.34 0.40
CA SER A 125 1.71 -3.31 0.97
C SER A 125 3.04 -3.91 1.39
N ILE A 126 3.04 -5.06 2.09
CA ILE A 126 4.26 -5.75 2.51
C ILE A 126 5.15 -6.11 1.32
N ALA A 127 4.58 -6.69 0.25
CA ALA A 127 5.36 -7.02 -0.94
C ALA A 127 5.98 -5.77 -1.60
N PHE A 128 5.23 -4.66 -1.67
CA PHE A 128 5.77 -3.39 -2.15
C PHE A 128 6.90 -2.86 -1.26
N PHE A 129 6.74 -2.89 0.07
CA PHE A 129 7.76 -2.45 1.01
C PHE A 129 9.04 -3.26 0.93
N ILE A 130 8.91 -4.58 0.76
CA ILE A 130 10.06 -5.46 0.71
C ILE A 130 10.76 -5.41 -0.65
N ALA A 131 10.00 -5.41 -1.74
CA ALA A 131 10.54 -5.56 -3.08
C ALA A 131 10.92 -4.22 -3.74
N PHE A 132 10.09 -3.20 -3.53
CA PHE A 132 10.13 -1.97 -4.32
C PHE A 132 10.77 -0.80 -3.56
N VAL A 133 10.45 -0.61 -2.29
CA VAL A 133 10.97 0.51 -1.48
C VAL A 133 12.50 0.57 -1.41
N PRO A 134 13.26 -0.54 -1.31
CA PRO A 134 14.72 -0.49 -1.27
C PRO A 134 15.37 0.14 -2.51
N GLN A 135 14.65 0.28 -3.61
CA GLN A 135 15.14 0.93 -4.84
C GLN A 135 15.23 2.45 -4.69
N PHE A 136 14.58 3.02 -3.68
CA PHE A 136 14.58 4.45 -3.37
C PHE A 136 15.52 4.80 -2.21
N VAL A 137 16.50 3.95 -1.94
CA VAL A 137 17.43 4.13 -0.83
C VAL A 137 18.84 4.23 -1.39
N ASP A 138 19.54 5.28 -1.00
CA ASP A 138 20.97 5.42 -1.26
C ASP A 138 21.75 4.65 -0.19
N THR A 139 22.43 3.57 -0.60
CA THR A 139 23.22 2.73 0.30
C THR A 139 24.57 3.34 0.70
N GLY A 140 25.02 4.40 0.03
CA GLY A 140 26.22 5.14 0.39
C GLY A 140 26.00 6.14 1.54
N ALA A 141 24.75 6.39 1.91
CA ALA A 141 24.37 7.31 2.97
C ALA A 141 23.73 6.58 4.17
N PRO A 142 23.67 7.21 5.37
CA PRO A 142 23.00 6.62 6.53
C PRO A 142 21.55 6.21 6.20
N LEU A 143 21.19 4.98 6.53
CA LEU A 143 19.88 4.40 6.16
C LEU A 143 18.73 4.95 7.00
N LEU A 144 18.94 5.13 8.31
CA LEU A 144 17.87 5.47 9.25
C LEU A 144 17.11 6.77 8.89
N PRO A 145 17.78 7.90 8.54
CA PRO A 145 17.07 9.11 8.12
C PRO A 145 16.26 8.91 6.84
N GLN A 146 16.77 8.11 5.90
CA GLN A 146 16.08 7.81 4.65
C GLN A 146 14.85 6.95 4.90
N PHE A 147 14.96 5.91 5.73
CA PHE A 147 13.83 5.06 6.12
C PHE A 147 12.75 5.86 6.84
N ALA A 148 13.13 6.74 7.79
CA ALA A 148 12.18 7.61 8.47
C ALA A 148 11.44 8.53 7.49
N LEU A 149 12.15 9.12 6.53
CA LEU A 149 11.55 9.96 5.49
C LEU A 149 10.59 9.19 4.59
N LEU A 150 10.98 8.00 4.11
CA LEU A 150 10.15 7.15 3.26
C LEU A 150 8.88 6.69 3.99
N VAL A 151 9.01 6.25 5.24
CA VAL A 151 7.89 5.84 6.10
C VAL A 151 6.93 7.02 6.32
N ALA A 152 7.44 8.18 6.75
CA ALA A 152 6.62 9.36 7.00
C ALA A 152 5.89 9.81 5.72
N THR A 153 6.59 9.80 4.58
CA THR A 153 6.01 10.14 3.27
C THR A 153 4.89 9.18 2.90
N PHE A 154 5.14 7.87 2.93
CA PHE A 154 4.15 6.86 2.56
C PHE A 154 2.92 6.91 3.47
N VAL A 155 3.12 6.95 4.79
CA VAL A 155 2.03 6.98 5.77
C VAL A 155 1.19 8.24 5.62
N THR A 156 1.82 9.39 5.34
CA THR A 156 1.10 10.63 5.08
C THR A 156 0.26 10.53 3.80
N LEU A 157 0.84 10.03 2.71
CA LEU A 157 0.11 9.82 1.46
C LEU A 157 -1.04 8.83 1.63
N ALA A 158 -0.82 7.75 2.38
CA ALA A 158 -1.83 6.74 2.66
C ALA A 158 -2.99 7.30 3.50
N ALA A 159 -2.67 8.05 4.55
CA ALA A 159 -3.67 8.71 5.40
C ALA A 159 -4.50 9.73 4.60
N LEU A 160 -3.86 10.56 3.76
CA LEU A 160 -4.54 11.50 2.87
C LEU A 160 -5.42 10.78 1.85
N ASN A 161 -4.92 9.70 1.26
CA ASN A 161 -5.66 8.88 0.30
C ASN A 161 -6.93 8.29 0.95
N VAL A 162 -6.79 7.68 2.12
CA VAL A 162 -7.92 7.11 2.87
C VAL A 162 -8.91 8.18 3.29
N LEU A 163 -8.44 9.33 3.76
CA LEU A 163 -9.31 10.44 4.11
C LEU A 163 -10.07 10.98 2.89
N ALA A 164 -9.41 11.09 1.73
CA ALA A 164 -10.06 11.46 0.49
C ALA A 164 -11.13 10.45 0.08
N TYR A 165 -10.85 9.14 0.16
CA TYR A 165 -11.83 8.08 -0.06
C TYR A 165 -13.02 8.18 0.91
N ALA A 166 -12.76 8.43 2.19
CA ALA A 166 -13.80 8.52 3.21
C ALA A 166 -14.68 9.78 3.05
N LEU A 167 -14.09 10.94 2.76
CA LEU A 167 -14.82 12.19 2.54
C LEU A 167 -15.60 12.19 1.23
N ALA A 168 -15.09 11.49 0.22
CA ALA A 168 -15.76 11.35 -1.06
C ALA A 168 -16.66 10.11 -1.14
N ALA A 169 -16.82 9.34 -0.05
CA ALA A 169 -17.45 8.01 -0.06
C ALA A 169 -18.81 7.99 -0.76
N ASP A 170 -19.69 8.97 -0.51
CA ASP A 170 -21.01 9.06 -1.14
C ASP A 170 -20.92 9.22 -2.67
N ARG A 171 -20.02 10.08 -3.15
CA ARG A 171 -19.78 10.29 -4.58
C ARG A 171 -19.05 9.11 -5.22
N LEU A 172 -18.06 8.58 -4.52
CA LEU A 172 -17.25 7.46 -4.97
C LEU A 172 -18.04 6.16 -5.01
N ARG A 173 -19.06 5.98 -4.15
CA ARG A 173 -19.98 4.84 -4.24
C ARG A 173 -20.67 4.77 -5.59
N VAL A 174 -21.12 5.91 -6.11
CA VAL A 174 -21.74 6.00 -7.43
C VAL A 174 -20.71 5.73 -8.53
N LEU A 175 -19.51 6.30 -8.41
CA LEU A 175 -18.46 6.21 -9.43
C LEU A 175 -17.84 4.80 -9.50
N ILE A 176 -17.42 4.24 -8.35
CA ILE A 176 -16.82 2.90 -8.19
C ILE A 176 -17.88 1.80 -8.31
N GLY A 177 -19.15 2.11 -8.01
CA GLY A 177 -20.27 1.22 -8.29
C GLY A 177 -20.47 0.94 -9.78
N ARG A 178 -19.87 1.76 -10.68
CA ARG A 178 -19.85 1.48 -12.13
C ARG A 178 -18.82 0.37 -12.41
N PRO A 179 -19.23 -0.80 -12.94
CA PRO A 179 -18.31 -1.91 -13.19
C PRO A 179 -17.14 -1.54 -14.10
N SER A 180 -17.34 -0.62 -15.04
CA SER A 180 -16.31 -0.13 -15.96
C SER A 180 -15.20 0.68 -15.26
N VAL A 181 -15.56 1.54 -14.32
CA VAL A 181 -14.60 2.37 -13.56
C VAL A 181 -13.78 1.49 -12.63
N LEU A 182 -14.46 0.60 -11.89
CA LEU A 182 -13.77 -0.35 -11.02
C LEU A 182 -12.84 -1.26 -11.83
N ALA A 183 -13.29 -1.81 -12.96
CA ALA A 183 -12.45 -2.61 -13.84
C ALA A 183 -11.23 -1.83 -14.36
N TRP A 184 -11.39 -0.56 -14.74
CA TRP A 184 -10.28 0.27 -15.19
C TRP A 184 -9.26 0.53 -14.07
N LEU A 185 -9.71 0.93 -12.87
CA LEU A 185 -8.83 1.15 -11.71
C LEU A 185 -8.09 -0.13 -11.31
N THR A 186 -8.80 -1.27 -11.27
CA THR A 186 -8.21 -2.57 -10.98
C THR A 186 -7.16 -2.96 -12.01
N ARG A 187 -7.44 -2.75 -13.32
CA ARG A 187 -6.50 -3.08 -14.40
C ARG A 187 -5.29 -2.15 -14.43
N ALA A 188 -5.50 -0.85 -14.27
CA ALA A 188 -4.42 0.14 -14.19
C ALA A 188 -3.49 -0.18 -13.00
N GLY A 189 -4.08 -0.53 -11.86
CA GLY A 189 -3.32 -0.99 -10.70
C GLY A 189 -2.57 -2.30 -10.93
N GLY A 190 -3.19 -3.25 -11.61
CA GLY A 190 -2.54 -4.49 -12.00
C GLY A 190 -1.33 -4.26 -12.90
N ALA A 191 -1.45 -3.37 -13.90
CA ALA A 191 -0.36 -2.97 -14.77
C ALA A 191 0.77 -2.27 -14.00
N ALA A 192 0.44 -1.36 -13.08
CA ALA A 192 1.43 -0.69 -12.24
C ALA A 192 2.22 -1.69 -11.36
N LEU A 193 1.54 -2.69 -10.78
CA LEU A 193 2.18 -3.74 -9.97
C LEU A 193 3.08 -4.65 -10.81
N ILE A 194 2.68 -5.00 -12.03
CA ILE A 194 3.54 -5.74 -12.97
C ILE A 194 4.77 -4.91 -13.31
N ALA A 195 4.59 -3.62 -13.62
CA ALA A 195 5.70 -2.72 -13.93
C ALA A 195 6.67 -2.61 -12.73
N MET A 196 6.17 -2.43 -11.51
CA MET A 196 6.98 -2.40 -10.29
C MET A 196 7.73 -3.72 -10.07
N GLY A 197 7.07 -4.87 -10.26
CA GLY A 197 7.71 -6.18 -10.15
C GLY A 197 8.80 -6.39 -11.20
N ALA A 198 8.53 -6.02 -12.46
CA ALA A 198 9.51 -6.09 -13.54
C ALA A 198 10.71 -5.17 -13.27
N LEU A 199 10.45 -3.90 -12.91
CA LEU A 199 11.48 -2.95 -12.51
C LEU A 199 12.31 -3.46 -11.34
N THR A 200 11.68 -4.11 -10.35
CA THR A 200 12.40 -4.75 -9.24
C THR A 200 13.36 -5.82 -9.74
N ALA A 201 12.90 -6.68 -10.65
CA ALA A 201 13.72 -7.74 -11.22
C ALA A 201 14.88 -7.20 -12.06
N THR A 202 14.67 -6.13 -12.83
CA THR A 202 15.65 -5.62 -13.81
C THR A 202 16.58 -4.54 -13.27
N LEU A 203 16.11 -3.70 -12.33
CA LEU A 203 16.96 -2.68 -11.70
C LEU A 203 17.96 -3.39 -10.80
N ARG A 204 19.22 -3.42 -11.25
CA ARG A 204 20.36 -3.76 -10.41
C ARG A 204 20.49 -2.68 -9.33
N ARG A 205 21.02 -3.07 -8.16
CA ARG A 205 21.43 -2.13 -7.10
C ARG A 205 22.16 -0.97 -7.79
N ALA A 206 21.70 0.26 -7.57
CA ALA A 206 22.56 1.41 -7.81
C ALA A 206 23.77 1.18 -6.90
N ALA A 207 24.94 0.99 -7.52
CA ALA A 207 26.20 0.74 -6.84
C ALA A 207 26.69 2.01 -6.16
#